data_AF-A0A8U0HVF0-F1
#
_entry.id   AF-A0A8U0HVF0-F1
#
_cell.length_a   1.000
_cell.length_b   1.000
_cell.length_c   1.000
_cell.angle_alpha   90.00
_cell.angle_beta   90.00
_cell.angle_gamma   90.00
#
_symmetry.space_group_name_H-M   'P 1'
#
loop_
_entity.id
_entity.type
_entity.pdbx_description
1 polymer ?
#
loop_
_entity_poly.entity_id
_entity_poly.type
_entity_poly.pdbx_seq_one_letter_code
_entity_poly.pdbx_strand_id
1 'polypeptide(L)'
;MDRDRLVDLATKAFVAALFVLSSLGLVVAVRTGGGVVSAAFAVYLTALLFGGVFRDAMDARGWQVAFFGGVALWGGYEYATTGDLFSLLLAVLGVVMVAANLLDLR
;
A
#
# COMPACT_ATOMS: atom_id res chain seq x y z
N MET A 1 29.66 -6.76 -9.36
CA MET A 1 28.44 -6.66 -8.55
C MET A 1 27.30 -7.01 -9.48
N ASP A 2 26.59 -8.10 -9.23
CA ASP A 2 25.49 -8.53 -10.09
C ASP A 2 24.40 -7.46 -10.10
N ARG A 3 23.94 -7.08 -11.30
CA ARG A 3 22.88 -6.09 -11.53
C ARG A 3 21.66 -6.37 -10.64
N ASP A 4 21.32 -7.64 -10.46
CA ASP A 4 20.16 -8.08 -9.68
C ASP A 4 20.31 -7.75 -8.19
N ARG A 5 21.52 -7.88 -7.63
CA ARG A 5 21.78 -7.50 -6.23
C ARG A 5 21.67 -5.99 -6.01
N LEU A 6 22.07 -5.19 -6.99
CA LEU A 6 21.93 -3.73 -6.93
C LEU A 6 20.45 -3.32 -6.98
N VAL A 7 19.66 -3.95 -7.85
CA VAL A 7 18.21 -3.69 -7.96
C VAL A 7 17.48 -4.10 -6.69
N ASP A 8 17.80 -5.27 -6.12
CA ASP A 8 17.23 -5.73 -4.84
C ASP A 8 17.54 -4.75 -3.71
N LEU A 9 18.81 -4.37 -3.55
CA LEU A 9 19.22 -3.43 -2.51
C LEU A 9 18.54 -2.06 -2.67
N ALA A 10 18.46 -1.55 -3.91
CA ALA A 10 17.78 -0.29 -4.20
C ALA A 10 16.29 -0.36 -3.89
N THR A 11 15.63 -1.49 -4.20
CA THR A 11 14.21 -1.70 -3.90
C THR A 11 13.96 -1.73 -2.40
N LYS A 12 14.78 -2.47 -1.64
CA LYS A 12 14.71 -2.52 -0.17
C LYS A 12 14.93 -1.15 0.46
N ALA A 13 15.94 -0.41 0.00
CA ALA A 13 16.23 0.93 0.48
C ALA A 13 15.07 1.90 0.17
N PHE A 14 14.52 1.84 -1.04
CA PHE A 14 13.39 2.67 -1.45
C PHE A 14 12.15 2.41 -0.61
N VAL A 15 11.78 1.14 -0.41
CA VAL A 15 10.60 0.80 0.39
C VAL A 15 10.80 1.13 1.86
N ALA A 16 12.00 0.96 2.40
CA ALA A 16 12.34 1.42 3.75
C ALA A 16 12.16 2.94 3.89
N ALA A 17 12.64 3.72 2.92
CA ALA A 17 12.47 5.16 2.90
C ALA A 17 10.99 5.56 2.81
N LEU A 18 10.20 4.90 1.95
CA LEU A 18 8.75 5.13 1.86
C LEU A 18 8.04 4.87 3.19
N PHE A 19 8.39 3.79 3.88
CA PHE A 19 7.80 3.46 5.17
C PHE A 19 8.14 4.50 6.24
N VAL A 20 9.40 4.97 6.29
CA VAL A 20 9.82 6.04 7.20
C VAL A 20 9.08 7.34 6.89
N LEU A 21 9.02 7.75 5.63
CA LEU A 21 8.33 8.98 5.21
C LEU A 21 6.83 8.92 5.52
N SER A 22 6.18 7.78 5.28
CA SER A 22 4.76 7.59 5.60
C SER A 22 4.52 7.68 7.12
N SER A 23 5.41 7.08 7.92
CA SER A 23 5.33 7.15 9.38
C SER A 23 5.49 8.58 9.90
N LEU A 24 6.44 9.34 9.34
CA LEU A 24 6.59 10.76 9.65
C LEU A 24 5.36 11.58 9.22
N GLY A 25 4.81 11.29 8.05
CA GLY A 25 3.57 11.90 7.56
C GLY A 25 2.40 11.69 8.52
N LEU A 26 2.25 10.48 9.08
CA LEU A 26 1.25 10.18 10.09
C LEU A 26 1.47 10.99 11.38
N VAL A 27 2.72 11.10 11.85
CA VAL A 27 3.03 11.93 13.03
C VAL A 27 2.64 13.39 12.80
N VAL A 28 2.89 13.93 11.60
CA VAL A 28 2.49 15.29 11.23
C VAL A 28 0.95 15.40 11.18
N ALA A 29 0.26 14.48 10.52
CA ALA A 29 -1.20 14.47 10.41
C ALA A 29 -1.89 14.44 11.78
N VAL A 30 -1.37 13.66 12.72
CA VAL A 30 -1.88 13.61 14.11
C VAL A 30 -1.70 14.95 14.81
N ARG A 31 -0.56 15.63 14.59
CA ARG A 31 -0.29 16.93 15.23
C ARG A 31 -1.11 18.07 14.65
N THR A 32 -1.40 18.03 13.35
CA THR A 32 -2.19 19.07 12.66
C THR A 32 -3.70 18.80 12.72
N GLY A 33 -4.10 17.60 13.13
CA GLY A 33 -5.50 17.18 13.25
C GLY A 33 -6.19 16.89 11.92
N GLY A 34 -5.45 16.86 10.80
CA GLY A 34 -5.99 16.68 9.45
C GLY A 34 -5.41 15.47 8.75
N GLY A 35 -6.25 14.72 8.02
CA GLY A 35 -5.81 13.62 7.15
C GLY A 35 -5.23 12.40 7.87
N VAL A 36 -5.54 12.22 9.16
CA VAL A 36 -4.98 11.12 9.99
C VAL A 36 -5.30 9.75 9.40
N VAL A 37 -6.54 9.54 8.93
CA VAL A 37 -6.96 8.26 8.37
C VAL A 37 -6.18 7.95 7.09
N SER A 38 -6.09 8.90 6.17
CA SER A 38 -5.33 8.76 4.92
C SER A 38 -3.84 8.50 5.19
N ALA A 39 -3.26 9.21 6.17
CA ALA A 39 -1.88 8.98 6.59
C ALA A 39 -1.68 7.59 7.23
N ALA A 40 -2.67 7.09 8.00
CA ALA A 40 -2.63 5.75 8.57
C ALA A 40 -2.68 4.66 7.48
N PHE A 41 -3.49 4.86 6.43
CA PHE A 41 -3.50 3.98 5.26
C PHE A 41 -2.15 4.00 4.52
N ALA A 42 -1.52 5.17 4.38
CA ALA A 42 -0.18 5.25 3.78
C ALA A 42 0.85 4.42 4.58
N VAL A 43 0.83 4.52 5.91
CA VAL A 43 1.67 3.69 6.79
C VAL A 43 1.35 2.21 6.63
N TYR A 44 0.07 1.83 6.60
CA TYR A 44 -0.36 0.44 6.40
C TYR A 44 0.16 -0.14 5.08
N LEU A 45 -0.05 0.55 3.96
CA LEU A 45 0.37 0.08 2.64
C LEU A 45 1.88 -0.01 2.51
N THR A 46 2.61 0.98 3.04
CA THR A 46 4.07 0.95 3.04
C THR A 46 4.65 -0.09 4.01
N ALA A 47 3.99 -0.37 5.13
CA ALA A 47 4.36 -1.47 6.03
C ALA A 47 4.19 -2.83 5.36
N LEU A 48 3.09 -3.03 4.62
CA LEU A 48 2.89 -4.24 3.83
C LEU A 48 3.94 -4.37 2.73
N LEU A 49 4.25 -3.30 2.00
CA LEU A 49 5.32 -3.30 1.00
C LEU A 49 6.66 -3.64 1.64
N PHE A 50 7.00 -3.00 2.76
CA PHE A 50 8.23 -3.28 3.49
C PHE A 50 8.30 -4.76 3.92
N GLY A 51 7.23 -5.27 4.54
CA GLY A 51 7.15 -6.67 4.95
C GLY A 51 7.20 -7.64 3.76
N GLY A 52 6.60 -7.28 2.62
CA GLY A 52 6.55 -8.08 1.40
C GLY A 52 7.91 -8.16 0.71
N VAL A 53 8.60 -7.03 0.56
CA VAL A 53 9.93 -6.95 -0.08
C VAL A 53 11.01 -7.60 0.77
N PHE A 54 11.00 -7.41 2.10
CA PHE A 54 12.02 -8.00 2.96
C PHE A 54 11.84 -9.51 3.20
N ARG A 55 10.64 -10.04 2.95
CA ARG A 55 10.33 -11.47 3.10
C ARG A 55 10.10 -12.19 1.78
N ASP A 56 10.28 -11.52 0.65
CA ASP A 56 9.97 -12.03 -0.69
C ASP A 56 8.55 -12.64 -0.78
N ALA A 57 7.59 -12.01 -0.11
CA ALA A 57 6.23 -12.52 0.08
C ALA A 57 5.18 -11.86 -0.82
N MET A 58 5.60 -11.01 -1.77
CA MET A 58 4.67 -10.26 -2.63
C MET A 58 3.83 -11.14 -3.56
N ASP A 59 4.32 -12.35 -3.88
CA ASP A 59 3.58 -13.33 -4.66
C ASP A 59 2.62 -14.17 -3.81
N ALA A 60 2.72 -14.09 -2.47
CA ALA A 60 1.83 -14.83 -1.59
C ALA A 60 0.41 -14.26 -1.66
N ARG A 61 -0.56 -15.16 -1.88
CA ARG A 61 -2.00 -14.88 -1.87
C ARG A 61 -2.43 -13.99 -0.69
N GLY A 62 -2.00 -14.33 0.52
CA GLY A 62 -2.32 -13.55 1.72
C GLY A 62 -1.79 -12.12 1.67
N TRP A 63 -0.58 -11.91 1.14
CA TRP A 63 -0.02 -10.57 0.99
C TRP A 63 -0.78 -9.75 -0.05
N GLN A 64 -1.08 -10.36 -1.21
CA GLN A 64 -1.81 -9.68 -2.29
C GLN A 64 -3.22 -9.26 -1.85
N VAL A 65 -3.95 -10.15 -1.17
CA VAL A 65 -5.28 -9.83 -0.63
C VAL A 65 -5.21 -8.69 0.39
N ALA A 66 -4.23 -8.72 1.31
CA ALA A 66 -4.05 -7.65 2.28
C ALA A 66 -3.72 -6.30 1.60
N PHE A 67 -2.81 -6.31 0.64
CA PHE A 67 -2.40 -5.10 -0.08
C PHE A 67 -3.53 -4.51 -0.91
N PHE A 68 -4.15 -5.30 -1.79
CA PHE A 68 -5.24 -4.83 -2.66
C PHE A 68 -6.51 -4.52 -1.87
N GLY A 69 -6.79 -5.26 -0.79
CA GLY A 69 -7.86 -4.94 0.14
C GLY A 69 -7.64 -3.60 0.84
N GLY A 70 -6.40 -3.31 1.25
CA GLY A 70 -6.01 -2.00 1.78
C GLY A 70 -6.25 -0.87 0.78
N VAL A 71 -5.83 -1.06 -0.48
CA VAL A 71 -6.07 -0.09 -1.56
C VAL A 71 -7.56 0.12 -1.80
N ALA A 72 -8.35 -0.96 -1.79
CA ALA A 72 -9.80 -0.90 -1.95
C ALA A 72 -10.46 -0.04 -0.86
N LEU A 73 -10.10 -0.30 0.40
CA LEU A 73 -10.63 0.41 1.56
C LEU A 73 -10.20 1.88 1.57
N TRP A 74 -8.92 2.16 1.29
CA TRP A 74 -8.41 3.52 1.23
C TRP A 74 -9.07 4.33 0.11
N GLY A 75 -9.12 3.78 -1.11
CA GLY A 75 -9.75 4.46 -2.25
C GLY A 75 -11.24 4.71 -2.02
N GLY A 76 -11.94 3.76 -1.39
CA GLY A 76 -13.33 3.94 -1.00
C GLY A 76 -13.54 5.04 0.05
N TYR A 77 -12.65 5.09 1.05
CA TYR A 77 -12.65 6.15 2.06
C TYR A 77 -12.40 7.52 1.43
N GLU A 78 -11.35 7.67 0.61
CA GLU A 78 -11.02 8.94 -0.05
C GLU A 78 -12.10 9.42 -1.02
N TYR A 79 -12.70 8.51 -1.79
CA TYR A 79 -13.82 8.87 -2.63
C TYR A 79 -15.01 9.37 -1.81
N ALA A 80 -15.31 8.72 -0.68
CA ALA A 80 -16.41 9.13 0.19
C ALA A 80 -16.17 10.51 0.85
N THR A 81 -14.92 10.89 1.11
CA THR A 81 -14.58 12.16 1.75
C THR A 81 -14.36 13.30 0.76
N THR A 82 -13.81 13.03 -0.42
CA THR A 82 -13.39 14.06 -1.40
C THR A 82 -14.24 14.08 -2.67
N GLY A 83 -14.95 12.99 -2.99
CA GLY A 83 -15.63 12.81 -4.27
C GLY A 83 -14.69 12.53 -5.45
N ASP A 84 -13.41 12.24 -5.20
CA ASP A 84 -12.41 12.07 -6.25
C ASP A 84 -12.59 10.75 -7.04
N LEU A 85 -12.78 10.88 -8.35
CA LEU A 85 -12.97 9.74 -9.26
C LEU A 85 -11.75 8.82 -9.30
N PHE A 86 -10.54 9.36 -9.15
CA PHE A 86 -9.33 8.55 -9.19
C PHE A 86 -9.28 7.58 -8.00
N SER A 87 -9.61 8.07 -6.80
CA SER A 87 -9.79 7.27 -5.59
C SER A 87 -10.83 6.17 -5.77
N LEU A 88 -11.95 6.45 -6.45
CA LEU A 88 -12.96 5.44 -6.76
C LEU A 88 -12.44 4.35 -7.71
N LEU A 89 -11.71 4.73 -8.76
CA LEU A 89 -11.13 3.76 -9.70
C LEU A 89 -10.12 2.84 -9.00
N LEU A 90 -9.30 3.39 -8.10
CA LEU A 90 -8.40 2.59 -7.27
C LEU A 90 -9.17 1.65 -6.33
N ALA A 91 -10.28 2.11 -5.76
CA ALA A 91 -11.13 1.28 -4.92
C ALA A 91 -11.64 0.05 -5.70
N VAL A 92 -12.19 0.29 -6.90
CA VAL A 92 -12.69 -0.75 -7.80
C VAL A 92 -11.58 -1.72 -8.21
N LEU A 93 -10.40 -1.21 -8.59
CA LEU A 93 -9.25 -2.05 -8.92
C LEU A 93 -8.83 -2.94 -7.76
N GLY A 94 -8.76 -2.38 -6.54
CA GLY A 94 -8.46 -3.16 -5.35
C GLY A 94 -9.44 -4.32 -5.15
N VAL A 95 -10.75 -4.05 -5.27
CA VAL A 95 -11.80 -5.08 -5.17
C VAL A 95 -11.65 -6.15 -6.25
N VAL A 96 -11.45 -5.75 -7.51
CA VAL A 96 -11.27 -6.68 -8.63
C VAL A 96 -10.04 -7.58 -8.39
N MET A 97 -8.93 -7.02 -7.92
CA MET A 97 -7.72 -7.79 -7.65
C MET A 97 -7.88 -8.76 -6.48
N VAL A 98 -8.60 -8.36 -5.43
CA VAL A 98 -8.97 -9.28 -4.33
C VAL A 98 -9.84 -10.41 -4.87
N ALA A 99 -10.87 -10.10 -5.66
CA ALA A 99 -11.75 -11.11 -6.24
C ALA A 99 -10.99 -12.07 -7.17
N ALA A 100 -10.14 -11.56 -8.05
CA ALA A 100 -9.32 -12.37 -8.95
C ALA A 100 -8.37 -13.30 -8.18
N ASN A 101 -7.76 -12.81 -7.10
CA ASN A 101 -6.89 -13.61 -6.24
C ASN A 101 -7.68 -14.68 -5.46
N LEU A 102 -8.90 -14.35 -5.01
CA LEU A 102 -9.74 -15.32 -4.29
C LEU A 102 -10.28 -16.43 -5.20
N LEU A 103 -10.55 -16.11 -6.46
CA LEU A 103 -11.08 -17.02 -7.47
C LEU A 103 -9.98 -17.82 -8.20
N ASP A 104 -8.70 -17.69 -7.82
CA ASP A 104 -7.54 -18.29 -8.52
C ASP A 104 -7.58 -18.03 -10.04
N LEU A 105 -8.00 -16.83 -10.45
CA LEU A 105 -8.02 -16.43 -11.86
C LEU A 105 -6.64 -15.98 -12.36
N ARG A 106 -5.56 -16.39 -11.69
CA ARG A 106 -4.17 -16.01 -11.93
C ARG A 106 -3.27 -17.22 -12.17
#